data_AF-A0A661IZU6-F1
#
_entry.id   AF-A0A661IZU6-F1
#
_cell.length_a   1.000
_cell.length_b   1.000
_cell.length_c   1.000
_cell.angle_alpha   90.00
_cell.angle_beta   90.00
_cell.angle_gamma   90.00
#
_symmetry.space_group_name_H-M   'P 1'
#
loop_
_entity.id
_entity.type
_entity.pdbx_description
1 polymer ?
#
loop_
_entity_poly.entity_id
_entity_poly.type
_entity_poly.pdbx_seq_one_letter_code
_entity_poly.pdbx_strand_id
1 'polypeptide(L)' 'MAVTLRLLRHNEGRQLEEVFQADFKAARFILAHPDYVEGVRARVIDKDDKPQWQPGRIEDVGTLDLVL' A
#
# COMPACT_ATOMS: atom_id res chain seq x y z
N MET A 1 4.13 1.41 3.80
CA MET A 1 3.90 2.62 4.65
C MET A 1 3.63 3.90 3.84
N ALA A 2 4.35 4.17 2.75
CA ALA A 2 4.16 5.39 1.94
C ALA A 2 2.74 5.58 1.38
N VAL A 3 2.14 4.51 0.82
CA VAL A 3 0.76 4.53 0.29
C VAL A 3 -0.26 4.88 1.36
N THR A 4 -0.19 4.24 2.53
CA THR A 4 -1.09 4.49 3.66
C THR A 4 -0.99 5.94 4.14
N LEU A 5 0.21 6.50 4.28
CA LEU A 5 0.38 7.89 4.68
C LEU A 5 -0.22 8.86 3.67
N ARG A 6 -0.07 8.59 2.37
CA ARG A 6 -0.67 9.39 1.30
C ARG A 6 -2.19 9.34 1.36
N LEU A 7 -2.78 8.16 1.57
CA LEU A 7 -4.23 8.00 1.74
C LEU A 7 -4.76 8.79 2.92
N LEU A 8 -4.12 8.67 4.09
CA LEU A 8 -4.54 9.39 5.29
C LEU A 8 -4.53 10.92 5.08
N ARG A 9 -3.48 11.44 4.46
CA ARG A 9 -3.38 12.88 4.11
C ARG A 9 -4.40 13.30 3.06
N HIS A 10 -4.65 12.45 2.06
CA HIS A 10 -5.63 12.74 1.02
C HIS A 10 -7.07 12.76 1.58
N ASN A 11 -7.38 11.83 2.49
CA ASN A 11 -8.72 11.60 3.03
C ASN A 11 -9.07 12.49 4.23
N GLU A 12 -8.13 13.28 4.75
CA GLU A 12 -8.37 14.18 5.88
C GLU A 12 -9.52 15.15 5.57
N GLY A 13 -10.57 15.13 6.41
CA GLY A 13 -11.73 16.01 6.29
C GLY A 13 -12.71 15.67 5.15
N ARG A 14 -12.48 14.60 4.38
CA ARG A 14 -13.37 14.16 3.29
C ARG A 14 -14.59 13.40 3.79
N GLN A 15 -15.63 13.36 2.97
CA GLN A 15 -16.80 12.55 3.25
C GLN A 15 -16.50 11.06 3.06
N LEU A 16 -17.22 10.20 3.79
CA LEU A 16 -17.00 8.76 3.77
C LEU A 16 -17.06 8.15 2.36
N GLU A 17 -17.96 8.63 1.51
CA GLU A 17 -18.08 8.16 0.12
C GLU A 17 -16.79 8.43 -0.68
N GLU A 18 -16.22 9.63 -0.54
CA GLU A 18 -14.98 10.02 -1.22
C GLU A 18 -13.78 9.20 -0.70
N VAL A 19 -13.76 8.92 0.60
CA VAL A 19 -12.76 8.05 1.24
C VAL A 19 -12.80 6.66 0.62
N PHE A 20 -13.98 6.05 0.48
CA PHE A 20 -14.10 4.72 -0.13
C PHE A 20 -13.71 4.70 -1.61
N GLN A 21 -13.97 5.76 -2.35
CA GLN A 21 -13.52 5.85 -3.74
C GLN A 21 -11.99 5.88 -3.84
N ALA A 22 -11.31 6.64 -2.98
CA ALA A 22 -9.85 6.69 -2.91
C ALA A 22 -9.25 5.36 -2.44
N ASP A 23 -9.83 4.76 -1.41
CA ASP A 23 -9.40 3.47 -0.86
C ASP A 23 -9.56 2.34 -1.89
N PHE A 24 -10.64 2.35 -2.68
CA PHE A 24 -10.83 1.38 -3.75
C PHE A 24 -9.73 1.46 -4.82
N LYS A 25 -9.33 2.67 -5.24
CA LYS A 25 -8.22 2.87 -6.18
C LYS A 25 -6.90 2.38 -5.58
N ALA A 26 -6.65 2.70 -4.31
CA ALA A 26 -5.44 2.25 -3.63
C ALA A 26 -5.39 0.74 -3.42
N ALA A 27 -6.53 0.10 -3.12
CA ALA A 27 -6.61 -1.36 -3.02
C ALA A 27 -6.21 -2.03 -4.33
N ARG A 28 -6.69 -1.53 -5.48
CA ARG A 28 -6.28 -2.03 -6.80
C ARG A 28 -4.79 -1.84 -7.07
N PHE A 29 -4.24 -0.69 -6.71
CA PHE A 29 -2.81 -0.41 -6.84
C PHE A 29 -1.96 -1.36 -5.98
N ILE A 30 -2.33 -1.55 -4.72
CA ILE A 30 -1.63 -2.44 -3.78
C ILE A 30 -1.68 -3.89 -4.27
N LEU A 31 -2.85 -4.37 -4.68
CA LEU A 31 -3.03 -5.75 -5.16
C LEU A 31 -2.22 -6.05 -6.43
N ALA A 32 -1.92 -5.04 -7.25
CA ALA A 32 -1.08 -5.20 -8.44
C ALA A 32 0.42 -5.19 -8.13
N HIS A 33 0.82 -4.79 -6.92
CA HIS A 33 2.24 -4.67 -6.54
C HIS A 33 2.80 -6.01 -6.02
N PRO A 34 4.03 -6.42 -6.41
CA PRO A 34 4.63 -7.68 -5.97
C PRO A 34 4.69 -7.85 -4.44
N ASP A 35 4.95 -6.75 -3.71
CA ASP A 35 5.00 -6.75 -2.25
C ASP A 35 3.70 -7.22 -1.58
N TYR A 36 2.53 -7.11 -2.24
CA TYR A 36 1.31 -7.67 -1.65
C TYR A 36 1.42 -9.19 -1.48
N VAL A 37 1.83 -9.89 -2.54
CA VAL A 37 2.00 -11.34 -2.51
C VAL A 37 3.12 -11.74 -1.57
N GLU A 38 4.22 -10.99 -1.55
CA GLU A 38 5.34 -11.25 -0.62
C GLU A 38 4.91 -11.10 0.85
N GLY A 39 4.08 -10.10 1.16
CA GLY A 39 3.54 -9.93 2.50
C GLY A 39 2.63 -11.09 2.91
N VAL A 40 1.79 -11.57 1.98
CA VAL A 40 0.95 -12.75 2.21
C VAL A 40 1.82 -13.99 2.41
N ARG A 41 2.85 -14.19 1.59
CA ARG A 41 3.81 -15.29 1.74
C ARG A 41 4.45 -15.26 3.13
N ALA A 42 5.10 -14.17 3.49
CA ALA A 42 5.84 -14.03 4.74
C ALA A 42 4.96 -14.15 5.99
N ARG A 43 3.73 -13.60 5.94
CA ARG A 43 2.87 -13.49 7.13
C ARG A 43 1.84 -14.62 7.28
N VAL A 44 1.31 -15.14 6.17
CA VAL A 44 0.16 -16.07 6.17
C VAL A 44 0.56 -17.47 5.73
N ILE A 45 1.39 -17.60 4.68
CA ILE A 45 1.78 -18.89 4.11
C ILE A 45 2.94 -19.49 4.92
N ASP A 46 4.13 -18.89 4.81
CA ASP A 46 5.36 -19.42 5.40
C ASP A 46 5.50 -19.04 6.88
N LYS A 47 4.89 -17.91 7.28
CA LYS A 47 4.91 -17.38 8.65
C LYS A 47 6.32 -17.20 9.20
N ASP A 48 7.25 -16.79 8.35
CA ASP A 48 8.66 -16.58 8.69
C ASP A 48 8.94 -15.17 9.24
N ASP A 49 7.99 -14.24 9.08
CA ASP A 49 8.12 -12.81 9.42
C ASP A 49 9.34 -12.14 8.75
N LYS A 50 9.78 -12.66 7.59
CA LYS A 50 10.95 -12.20 6.82
C LYS A 50 10.58 -11.77 5.39
N PRO A 51 9.72 -10.75 5.23
CA PRO A 51 9.36 -10.28 3.91
C PRO A 51 10.54 -9.62 3.17
N GLN A 52 10.66 -9.88 1.87
CA GLN A 52 11.65 -9.28 0.98
C GLN A 52 11.02 -8.15 0.14
N TRP A 53 10.83 -6.98 0.76
CA TRP A 53 10.19 -5.83 0.13
C TRP A 53 11.00 -5.22 -1.02
N GLN A 54 10.30 -4.65 -2.00
CA GLN A 54 10.90 -3.96 -3.13
C GLN A 54 10.26 -2.57 -3.33
N PRO A 55 10.96 -1.48 -3.00
CA PRO A 55 12.33 -1.42 -2.49
C PRO A 55 12.45 -1.83 -1.01
N GLY A 56 13.62 -2.36 -0.64
CA GLY A 56 13.88 -2.88 0.72
C GLY A 56 14.07 -1.81 1.80
N ARG A 57 14.17 -0.54 1.42
CA ARG A 57 14.32 0.60 2.33
C ARG A 57 13.36 1.71 1.96
N ILE A 58 12.94 2.49 2.97
CA ILE A 58 11.99 3.59 2.76
C ILE A 58 12.61 4.74 1.97
N GLU A 59 13.91 4.97 2.10
CA GLU A 59 14.63 6.04 1.39
C GLU A 59 14.67 5.82 -0.12
N ASP A 60 14.54 4.55 -0.55
CA ASP A 60 14.59 4.13 -1.95
C ASP A 60 13.20 4.15 -2.61
N VAL A 61 12.14 4.48 -1.86
CA VAL A 61 10.79 4.61 -2.40
C VAL A 61 10.71 5.86 -3.27
N GLY A 62 10.58 5.65 -4.58
CA GLY A 62 10.35 6.70 -5.56
C GLY A 62 8.97 7.34 -5.46
N THR A 63 8.66 8.22 -6.42
CA THR A 63 7.32 8.81 -6.54
C THR A 63 6.28 7.72 -6.74
N LEU A 64 5.19 7.80 -5.98
CA LEU A 64 4.08 6.84 -6.09
C LEU A 64 3.21 7.17 -7.29
N ASP A 65 3.18 6.28 -8.28
CA ASP A 65 2.27 6.33 -9.45
C ASP A 65 0.80 5.99 -9.11
N LEU A 66 0.41 6.19 -7.86
CA LEU A 66 -0.96 6.03 -7.38
C LEU A 66 -1.76 7.30 -7.69
N VAL A 67 -2.90 7.17 -8.36
CA VAL A 67 -3.85 8.27 -8.57
C VAL A 67 -5.05 8.06 -7.65
N LEU A 68 -5.29 9.01 -6.74
CA LEU A 68 -6.38 9.02 -5.76
C LEU A 68 -7.52 9.92 -6.23
#